data_AF-A0A7Y4UAJ9-F1
#
_entry.id   AF-A0A7Y4UAJ9-F1
#
_cell.length_a   1.000
_cell.length_b   1.000
_cell.length_c   1.000
_cell.angle_alpha   90.00
_cell.angle_beta   90.00
_cell.angle_gamma   90.00
#
_symmetry.space_group_name_H-M   'P 1'
#
loop_
_entity.id
_entity.type
_entity.pdbx_description
1 polymer ?
#
loop_
_entity_poly.entity_id
_entity_poly.type
_entity_poly.pdbx_seq_one_letter_code
_entity_poly.pdbx_strand_id
1 'polypeptide(L)'
;MLSYFHDFLQHIEALATASPELAFEKLNPVHAAALGVTLGCASALAGLLAYVALRVYRAGQWPPPGWRVVWEMRVRTGQQATVVAVFFLLLAIVVMVDAVWLLHLPGPVPAEPEVPLQEV
;
A
#
# COMPACT_ATOMS: atom_id res chain seq x y z
N MET A 1 -17.36 -15.26 4.37
CA MET A 1 -16.61 -13.97 4.37
C MET A 1 -17.11 -13.07 3.24
N LEU A 2 -17.20 -13.56 2.00
CA LEU A 2 -17.80 -12.82 0.86
C LEU A 2 -19.27 -12.42 1.07
N SER A 3 -20.10 -13.29 1.65
CA SER A 3 -21.50 -12.96 1.97
C SER A 3 -21.64 -11.82 2.98
N TYR A 4 -20.85 -11.86 4.05
CA TYR A 4 -20.82 -10.80 5.07
C TYR A 4 -20.42 -9.45 4.49
N PHE A 5 -19.44 -9.43 3.58
CA PHE A 5 -19.03 -8.20 2.89
C PHE A 5 -20.12 -7.67 1.96
N HIS A 6 -20.83 -8.56 1.27
CA HIS A 6 -21.94 -8.19 0.40
C HIS A 6 -23.09 -7.56 1.20
N ASP A 7 -23.49 -8.18 2.31
CA ASP A 7 -24.54 -7.66 3.19
C ASP A 7 -24.13 -6.32 3.81
N PHE A 8 -22.86 -6.18 4.21
CA PHE A 8 -22.33 -4.92 4.73
C PHE A 8 -22.38 -3.79 3.68
N LEU A 9 -21.98 -4.06 2.44
CA LEU A 9 -22.03 -3.08 1.35
C LEU A 9 -23.46 -2.65 1.03
N GLN A 10 -24.41 -3.59 0.98
CA GLN A 10 -25.83 -3.27 0.80
C GLN A 10 -26.38 -2.41 1.94
N HIS A 11 -25.96 -2.69 3.18
CA HIS A 11 -26.36 -1.91 4.35
C HIS A 11 -25.80 -0.48 4.31
N ILE A 12 -24.55 -0.32 3.86
CA ILE A 12 -23.94 1.00 3.67
C ILE A 12 -24.56 1.76 2.50
N GLU A 13 -24.94 1.10 1.42
CA GLU A 13 -25.64 1.72 0.29
C GLU A 13 -27.04 2.23 0.70
N ALA A 14 -27.76 1.45 1.51
CA ALA A 14 -29.03 1.87 2.10
C ALA A 14 -28.86 3.05 3.10
N LEU A 15 -27.76 3.08 3.86
CA LEU A 15 -27.43 4.19 4.76
C LEU A 15 -26.98 5.44 3.99
N ALA A 16 -26.25 5.27 2.89
CA ALA A 16 -25.76 6.39 2.07
C ALA A 16 -26.90 7.16 1.38
N THR A 17 -27.96 6.45 1.02
CA THR A 17 -29.17 7.04 0.43
C THR A 17 -30.06 7.73 1.45
N ALA A 18 -30.09 7.27 2.71
CA ALA A 18 -30.90 7.86 3.78
C ALA A 18 -30.17 8.99 4.54
N SER A 19 -28.88 8.83 4.80
CA SER A 19 -28.07 9.73 5.63
C SER A 19 -26.58 9.56 5.30
N PRO A 20 -26.03 10.33 4.35
CA PRO A 20 -24.67 10.15 3.86
C PRO A 20 -23.62 10.30 4.98
N GLU A 21 -23.85 11.16 5.97
CA GLU A 21 -22.94 11.36 7.12
C GLU A 21 -22.75 10.09 7.96
N LEU A 22 -23.84 9.36 8.26
CA LEU A 22 -23.81 8.11 9.02
C LEU A 22 -23.14 6.98 8.23
N ALA A 23 -23.29 6.96 6.90
CA ALA A 23 -22.60 6.00 6.04
C ALA A 23 -21.07 6.20 6.08
N PHE A 24 -20.61 7.46 6.05
CA PHE A 24 -19.19 7.80 6.19
C PHE A 24 -18.63 7.42 7.56
N GLU A 25 -19.36 7.64 8.64
CA GLU A 25 -18.93 7.26 9.99
C GLU A 25 -18.69 5.74 10.11
N LYS A 26 -19.54 4.93 9.47
CA LYS A 26 -19.40 3.46 9.43
C LYS A 26 -18.31 2.98 8.47
N LEU A 27 -18.03 3.72 7.41
CA LEU A 27 -16.93 3.44 6.45
C LEU A 27 -15.56 3.79 7.02
N ASN A 28 -15.47 4.80 7.89
CA ASN A 28 -14.21 5.27 8.45
C ASN A 28 -13.34 4.17 9.11
N PRO A 29 -13.86 3.28 9.99
CA PRO A 29 -13.05 2.21 10.56
C PRO A 29 -12.59 1.19 9.52
N VAL A 30 -13.39 0.90 8.49
CA VAL A 30 -13.00 0.01 7.39
C VAL A 30 -11.89 0.63 6.55
N HIS A 31 -12.00 1.93 6.26
CA HIS A 31 -10.99 2.69 5.56
C HIS A 31 -9.68 2.75 6.36
N ALA A 32 -9.75 3.04 7.67
CA ALA A 32 -8.59 3.04 8.56
C ALA A 32 -7.92 1.66 8.65
N ALA A 33 -8.71 0.59 8.74
CA ALA A 33 -8.19 -0.78 8.73
C ALA A 33 -7.51 -1.13 7.40
N ALA A 34 -8.10 -0.74 6.27
CA ALA A 34 -7.52 -0.94 4.95
C ALA A 34 -6.17 -0.20 4.83
N LEU A 35 -6.10 1.08 5.21
CA LEU A 35 -4.86 1.86 5.24
C LEU A 35 -3.80 1.23 6.15
N GLY A 36 -4.21 0.76 7.33
CA GLY A 36 -3.31 0.06 8.26
C GLY A 36 -2.70 -1.21 7.67
N VAL A 37 -3.50 -2.02 6.98
CA VAL A 37 -3.02 -3.23 6.27
C VAL A 37 -2.08 -2.84 5.15
N THR A 38 -2.43 -1.84 4.33
CA THR A 38 -1.58 -1.35 3.24
C THR A 38 -0.23 -0.87 3.75
N LEU A 39 -0.20 -0.07 4.82
CA LEU A 39 1.05 0.38 5.45
C LEU A 39 1.87 -0.78 6.04
N GLY A 40 1.21 -1.73 6.69
CA GLY A 40 1.87 -2.91 7.24
C GLY A 40 2.56 -3.74 6.15
N CYS A 41 1.84 -4.02 5.07
CA CYS A 41 2.39 -4.73 3.91
C CYS A 41 3.51 -3.95 3.22
N ALA A 42 3.33 -2.64 3.01
CA ALA A 42 4.36 -1.80 2.41
C ALA A 42 5.63 -1.74 3.25
N SER A 43 5.50 -1.59 4.58
CA SER A 43 6.63 -1.59 5.51
C SER A 43 7.37 -2.92 5.52
N ALA A 44 6.64 -4.04 5.53
CA ALA A 44 7.23 -5.38 5.46
C ALA A 44 8.00 -5.60 4.14
N LEU A 45 7.41 -5.19 3.01
CA LEU A 45 8.04 -5.28 1.69
C LEU A 45 9.28 -4.39 1.60
N ALA A 46 9.18 -3.13 2.01
CA ALA A 46 10.31 -2.19 2.03
C ALA A 46 11.43 -2.68 2.95
N GLY A 47 11.10 -3.20 4.12
CA GLY A 47 12.06 -3.82 5.05
C GLY A 47 12.78 -5.02 4.43
N LEU A 48 12.05 -5.89 3.71
CA LEU A 48 12.64 -7.02 3.01
C LEU A 48 13.58 -6.54 1.88
N LEU A 49 13.16 -5.58 1.06
CA LEU A 49 13.97 -5.00 -0.01
C LEU A 49 15.24 -4.33 0.53
N ALA A 50 15.12 -3.55 1.60
CA ALA A 50 16.26 -2.92 2.27
C ALA A 50 17.20 -3.95 2.90
N TYR A 51 16.67 -5.02 3.49
CA TYR A 51 17.47 -6.12 4.02
C TYR A 51 18.28 -6.80 2.92
N VAL A 52 17.65 -7.07 1.77
CA VAL A 52 18.34 -7.63 0.59
C VAL A 52 19.42 -6.68 0.10
N ALA A 53 19.11 -5.40 -0.10
CA ALA A 53 20.07 -4.38 -0.50
C ALA A 53 21.30 -4.35 0.44
N LEU A 54 21.07 -4.36 1.76
CA LEU A 54 22.13 -4.33 2.76
C LEU A 54 22.99 -5.61 2.73
N ARG A 55 22.38 -6.79 2.56
CA ARG A 55 23.15 -8.04 2.43
C ARG A 55 24.03 -8.04 1.19
N VAL A 56 23.51 -7.57 0.07
CA VAL A 56 24.25 -7.50 -1.21
C VAL A 56 25.39 -6.50 -1.10
N TYR A 57 25.12 -5.33 -0.51
CA TYR A 57 26.12 -4.30 -0.29
C TYR A 57 27.26 -4.81 0.61
N ARG A 58 26.94 -5.47 1.73
CA ARG A 58 27.93 -6.03 2.66
C ARG A 58 28.72 -7.20 2.05
N ALA A 59 28.07 -8.02 1.23
CA ALA A 59 28.72 -9.16 0.60
C ALA A 59 29.55 -8.80 -0.63
N GLY A 60 29.30 -7.65 -1.26
CA GLY A 60 29.94 -7.26 -2.52
C GLY A 60 29.58 -8.15 -3.72
N GLN A 61 28.56 -9.01 -3.57
CA GLN A 61 28.11 -9.93 -4.60
C GLN A 61 26.59 -10.16 -4.56
N TRP A 62 26.01 -10.38 -5.73
CA TRP A 62 24.64 -10.83 -5.93
C TRP A 62 24.64 -12.20 -6.59
N PRO A 63 23.81 -13.16 -6.13
CA PRO A 63 23.06 -13.13 -4.88
C PRO A 63 24.00 -13.16 -3.65
N PRO A 64 23.56 -12.66 -2.48
CA PRO A 64 24.38 -12.68 -1.28
C PRO A 64 24.65 -14.13 -0.81
N PRO A 65 25.77 -14.38 -0.11
CA PRO A 65 26.14 -15.71 0.33
C PRO A 65 25.08 -16.34 1.24
N GLY A 66 24.85 -17.65 1.07
CA GLY A 66 23.82 -18.41 1.78
C GLY A 66 22.45 -18.40 1.09
N TRP A 67 22.29 -17.71 -0.03
CA TRP A 67 21.08 -17.78 -0.83
C TRP A 67 21.16 -18.95 -1.82
N ARG A 68 20.05 -19.68 -1.96
CA ARG A 68 19.96 -20.75 -2.96
C ARG A 68 19.88 -20.11 -4.34
N VAL A 69 20.96 -20.22 -5.10
CA VAL A 69 21.02 -19.73 -6.48
C VAL A 69 20.02 -20.53 -7.30
N VAL A 70 18.97 -19.87 -7.77
CA VAL A 70 18.06 -20.45 -8.77
C VAL A 70 18.78 -20.43 -10.11
N TRP A 71 18.55 -21.41 -10.97
CA TRP A 71 19.34 -21.71 -12.17
C TRP A 71 19.60 -20.50 -13.12
N GLU A 72 18.74 -19.46 -13.08
CA GLU A 72 18.85 -18.25 -13.90
C GLU A 72 19.52 -17.04 -13.19
N MET A 73 19.87 -17.14 -11.91
CA MET A 73 20.51 -16.04 -11.19
C MET A 73 21.97 -15.87 -11.64
N ARG A 74 22.22 -14.87 -12.50
CA ARG A 74 23.58 -14.46 -12.84
C ARG A 74 24.29 -13.90 -11.60
N VAL A 75 25.43 -14.49 -11.28
CA VAL A 75 26.33 -13.97 -10.24
C VAL A 75 26.91 -12.64 -10.72
N ARG A 76 26.74 -11.58 -9.93
CA ARG A 76 27.30 -10.25 -10.18
C ARG A 76 28.18 -9.88 -8.99
N THR A 77 29.34 -9.28 -9.25
CA THR A 77 30.32 -8.91 -8.21
C THR A 77 30.78 -7.47 -8.39
N GLY A 78 31.37 -6.90 -7.33
CA GLY A 78 31.93 -5.55 -7.36
C GLY A 78 30.88 -4.49 -7.68
N GLN A 79 31.17 -3.59 -8.64
CA GLN A 79 30.26 -2.51 -9.04
C GLN A 79 28.87 -3.00 -9.45
N GLN A 80 28.78 -4.14 -10.15
CA GLN A 80 27.48 -4.66 -10.58
C GLN A 80 26.61 -5.10 -9.40
N ALA A 81 27.22 -5.63 -8.33
CA ALA A 81 26.51 -5.96 -7.09
C ALA A 81 26.04 -4.68 -6.37
N THR A 82 26.87 -3.63 -6.36
CA THR A 82 26.49 -2.33 -5.80
C THR A 82 25.29 -1.72 -6.52
N VAL A 83 25.24 -1.78 -7.85
CA VAL A 83 24.07 -1.30 -8.63
C VAL A 83 22.81 -2.07 -8.24
N VAL A 84 22.90 -3.39 -8.05
CA VAL A 84 21.77 -4.21 -7.58
C VAL A 84 21.33 -3.82 -6.17
N ALA A 85 22.27 -3.58 -5.25
CA ALA A 85 21.94 -3.12 -3.91
C ALA A 85 21.24 -1.76 -3.92
N VAL A 86 21.76 -0.80 -4.69
CA VAL A 86 21.15 0.53 -4.85
C VAL A 86 19.76 0.43 -5.48
N PHE A 87 19.58 -0.41 -6.49
CA PHE A 87 18.28 -0.65 -7.12
C PHE A 87 17.24 -1.13 -6.10
N PHE A 88 17.56 -2.14 -5.28
CA PHE A 88 16.64 -2.63 -4.26
C PHE A 88 16.37 -1.60 -3.15
N LEU A 89 17.37 -0.79 -2.79
CA LEU A 89 17.21 0.28 -1.82
C LEU A 89 16.28 1.38 -2.35
N LEU A 90 16.46 1.79 -3.61
CA LEU A 90 15.57 2.76 -4.27
C LEU A 90 14.15 2.23 -4.37
N LEU A 91 13.98 0.95 -4.71
CA LEU A 91 12.67 0.32 -4.75
C LEU A 91 11.99 0.32 -3.38
N ALA A 92 12.73 0.06 -2.30
CA ALA A 92 12.21 0.16 -0.94
C ALA A 92 11.73 1.57 -0.59
N ILE A 93 12.47 2.60 -1.02
CA ILE A 93 12.10 4.01 -0.82
C ILE A 93 10.82 4.33 -1.59
N VAL A 94 10.72 3.95 -2.87
CA VAL A 94 9.53 4.17 -3.70
C VAL A 94 8.29 3.54 -3.07
N VAL A 95 8.38 2.28 -2.63
CA VAL A 95 7.27 1.59 -1.95
C VAL A 95 6.81 2.35 -0.70
N MET A 96 7.73 2.87 0.11
CA MET A 96 7.36 3.65 1.30
C MET A 96 6.77 5.01 0.95
N VAL A 97 7.32 5.70 -0.06
CA VAL A 97 6.77 6.98 -0.53
C VAL A 97 5.36 6.80 -1.06
N ASP A 98 5.11 5.79 -1.89
CA ASP A 98 3.79 5.49 -2.43
C ASP A 98 2.79 5.15 -1.31
N ALA A 99 3.22 4.36 -0.32
CA ALA A 99 2.37 4.02 0.82
C ALA A 99 2.01 5.24 1.68
N VAL A 100 2.94 6.17 1.88
CA VAL A 100 2.69 7.43 2.60
C VAL A 100 1.83 8.38 1.77
N TRP A 101 2.04 8.42 0.45
CA TRP A 101 1.24 9.22 -0.47
C TRP A 101 -0.23 8.80 -0.44
N LEU A 102 -0.50 7.48 -0.39
CA LEU A 102 -1.86 6.95 -0.25
C LEU A 102 -2.57 7.42 1.03
N LEU A 103 -1.83 7.72 2.12
CA LEU A 103 -2.43 8.30 3.33
C LEU A 103 -2.86 9.75 3.18
N HIS A 104 -2.26 10.48 2.23
CA HIS A 104 -2.53 11.90 2.00
C HIS A 104 -3.59 12.13 0.91
N LEU A 105 -4.09 11.07 0.28
CA LEU A 105 -5.23 11.20 -0.62
C LEU A 105 -6.42 11.75 0.17
N PRO A 106 -7.04 12.85 -0.29
CA PRO A 106 -8.24 13.36 0.36
C PRO A 106 -9.30 12.26 0.34
N GLY A 107 -9.94 12.05 1.49
CA GLY A 107 -11.09 11.15 1.59
C GLY A 107 -12.20 11.55 0.61
N PRO A 108 -13.19 10.68 0.38
CA PRO A 108 -14.29 11.00 -0.52
C PRO A 108 -14.94 12.32 -0.09
N VAL A 109 -15.00 13.28 -1.00
CA VAL A 109 -15.61 14.59 -0.76
C VAL A 109 -17.11 14.33 -0.48
N PRO A 110 -17.66 14.81 0.66
CA PRO A 110 -19.09 14.68 0.91
C PRO A 110 -19.83 15.36 -0.25
N ALA A 111 -20.80 14.66 -0.83
CA ALA A 111 -21.64 15.23 -1.87
C ALA A 111 -22.30 16.50 -1.30
N GLU A 112 -22.08 17.64 -1.95
CA GLU A 112 -22.76 18.88 -1.56
C GLU A 112 -24.27 18.62 -1.62
N PRO A 113 -25.04 19.00 -0.58
CA PRO A 113 -26.48 18.83 -0.61
C PRO A 113 -27.03 19.64 -1.79
N GLU A 114 -27.76 18.97 -2.69
CA GLU A 114 -28.53 19.62 -3.74
C GLU A 114 -29.48 20.62 -3.07
N VAL A 115 -29.15 21.90 -3.15
CA VAL A 115 -30.04 22.99 -2.71
C VAL A 115 -31.27 22.89 -3.60
N PRO A 116 -32.47 22.58 -3.07
CA PRO A 116 -33.66 22.55 -3.90
C PRO A 116 -33.85 23.95 -4.47
N LEU A 117 -33.89 24.04 -5.81
CA LEU A 117 -34.30 25.23 -6.53
C LEU A 117 -35.65 25.66 -5.96
N GLN A 118 -35.63 26.68 -5.10
CA GLN A 118 -36.84 27.41 -4.77
C GLN A 118 -37.34 28.00 -6.09
N GLU A 119 -38.46 27.46 -6.59
CA GLU A 119 -39.22 28.08 -7.66
C GLU A 119 -39.57 29.51 -7.20
N VAL A 120 -39.02 30.50 -7.90
CA VAL A 120 -39.33 31.93 -7.75
C VAL A 120 -40.45 32.30 -8.70
#